data_AF-A0A7M7PF53-F1
#
_entry.id   AF-A0A7M7PF53-F1
#
_cell.length_a   1.000
_cell.length_b   1.000
_cell.length_c   1.000
_cell.angle_alpha   90.00
_cell.angle_beta   90.00
_cell.angle_gamma   90.00
#
_symmetry.space_group_name_H-M   'P 1'
#
loop_
_entity.id
_entity.type
_entity.pdbx_description
1 polymer ?
#
loop_
_entity_poly.entity_id
_entity_poly.type
_entity_poly.pdbx_seq_one_letter_code
_entity_poly.pdbx_strand_id
1 'polypeptide(L)'
;MSQVKRLQVVQNAAARLVTYTRKFAHITPVLKSLHWLPVEHRLTYKILLITYRALKFSSPQYISSLLNFRKPGRSGLRSANTSTLIIPKTRRSWGDRAFASAAPRLWNSLPNTLKDCKSVDSFKASLKTYLMANFN
;
A
#
# COMPACT_ATOMS: atom_id res chain seq x y z
N MET A 1 -11.07 -10.93 17.43
CA MET A 1 -9.72 -10.42 17.09
C MET A 1 -9.52 -10.53 15.58
N SER A 2 -9.22 -9.44 14.85
CA SER A 2 -9.07 -9.50 13.39
C SER A 2 -7.92 -10.44 12.99
N GLN A 3 -8.01 -11.09 11.82
CA GLN A 3 -6.95 -12.00 11.34
C GLN A 3 -5.59 -11.30 11.21
N VAL A 4 -5.59 -10.02 10.83
CA VAL A 4 -4.39 -9.17 10.78
C VAL A 4 -3.69 -9.11 12.15
N LYS A 5 -4.46 -8.92 13.23
CA LYS A 5 -3.88 -8.87 14.59
C LYS A 5 -3.27 -10.22 15.00
N ARG A 6 -3.89 -11.35 14.62
CA ARG A 6 -3.33 -12.69 14.87
C ARG A 6 -2.01 -12.89 14.13
N LEU A 7 -1.96 -12.53 12.85
CA LEU A 7 -0.74 -12.60 12.04
C LEU A 7 0.35 -11.66 12.57
N GLN A 8 0.00 -10.47 13.06
CA GLN A 8 0.97 -9.55 13.66
C GLN A 8 1.61 -10.15 14.91
N VAL A 9 0.84 -10.84 15.75
CA VAL A 9 1.39 -11.53 16.93
C VAL A 9 2.41 -12.60 16.52
N VAL A 10 2.10 -13.39 15.49
CA VAL A 10 3.03 -14.41 14.96
C VAL A 10 4.29 -13.77 14.40
N GLN A 11 4.16 -12.70 13.60
CA GLN A 11 5.31 -11.96 13.08
C GLN A 11 6.19 -11.39 14.21
N ASN A 12 5.55 -10.80 15.22
CA ASN A 12 6.25 -10.23 16.37
C ASN A 12 7.01 -11.31 17.16
N ALA A 13 6.40 -12.48 17.34
CA ALA A 13 7.05 -13.61 18.00
C ALA A 13 8.26 -14.11 17.19
N ALA A 14 8.12 -14.26 15.87
CA ALA A 14 9.22 -14.64 14.98
C ALA A 14 10.37 -13.62 15.01
N ALA A 15 10.05 -12.33 14.97
CA ALA A 15 11.06 -11.26 15.03
C ALA A 15 11.86 -11.36 16.32
N ARG A 16 11.18 -11.50 17.47
CA ARG A 16 11.83 -11.65 18.78
C ARG A 16 12.69 -12.90 18.88
N LEU A 17 12.24 -14.01 18.30
CA LEU A 17 12.98 -15.27 18.32
C LEU A 17 14.32 -15.10 17.58
N VAL A 18 14.30 -14.50 16.39
CA VAL A 18 15.50 -14.30 15.57
C VAL A 18 16.48 -13.31 16.21
N THR A 19 15.97 -12.27 16.88
CA THR A 19 16.81 -11.22 17.50
C THR A 19 17.03 -11.43 19.00
N TYR A 20 16.68 -12.61 19.54
CA TYR A 20 16.74 -12.93 20.97
C TYR A 20 16.20 -11.82 21.89
N THR A 21 15.14 -11.13 21.44
CA THR A 21 14.61 -9.95 22.13
C THR A 21 13.62 -10.38 23.21
N ARG A 22 13.74 -9.77 24.39
CA ARG A 22 12.86 -10.02 25.55
C ARG A 22 11.38 -9.96 25.16
N LYS A 23 10.56 -10.79 25.79
CA LYS A 23 9.11 -10.93 25.50
C LYS A 23 8.35 -9.61 25.49
N PHE A 24 8.65 -8.71 26.42
CA PHE A 24 7.93 -7.45 26.62
C PHE A 24 8.63 -6.22 26.03
N ALA A 25 9.79 -6.37 25.38
CA ALA A 25 10.49 -5.24 24.77
C ALA A 25 9.65 -4.62 23.64
N HIS A 26 9.84 -3.34 23.31
CA HIS A 26 9.10 -2.72 22.22
C HIS A 26 9.42 -3.40 20.87
N ILE A 27 8.39 -3.74 20.08
CA ILE A 27 8.58 -4.55 18.86
C ILE A 27 8.94 -3.72 17.63
N THR A 28 8.49 -2.48 17.53
CA THR A 28 8.78 -1.58 16.40
C THR A 28 10.28 -1.45 16.09
N PRO A 29 11.19 -1.21 17.06
CA PRO A 29 12.63 -1.10 16.75
C PRO A 29 13.20 -2.43 16.22
N VAL A 30 12.71 -3.57 16.70
CA VAL A 30 13.10 -4.89 16.21
C VAL A 30 12.65 -5.10 14.77
N LEU A 31 11.41 -4.72 14.44
CA LEU A 31 10.91 -4.80 13.06
C LEU A 31 11.67 -3.86 12.12
N LYS A 32 12.03 -2.65 12.59
CA LYS A 32 12.84 -1.70 11.83
C LYS A 32 14.26 -2.23 11.59
N SER A 33 14.93 -2.79 12.60
CA SER A 33 16.27 -3.37 12.43
C SER A 33 16.30 -4.57 11.48
N LEU A 34 15.22 -5.37 11.46
CA LEU A 34 15.07 -6.48 10.52
C LEU A 34 14.59 -6.04 9.12
N HIS A 35 14.25 -4.76 8.93
CA HIS A 35 13.52 -4.29 7.75
C HIS A 35 12.27 -5.12 7.43
N TRP A 36 11.50 -5.47 8.47
CA TRP A 36 10.22 -6.18 8.37
C TRP A 36 9.04 -5.21 8.51
N LEU A 37 8.20 -5.12 7.47
CA LEU A 37 6.97 -4.33 7.55
C LEU A 37 5.97 -5.04 8.46
N PRO A 38 5.23 -4.31 9.32
CA PRO A 38 4.05 -4.85 9.98
C PRO A 38 3.06 -5.43 8.96
N VAL A 39 2.26 -6.41 9.37
CA VAL A 39 1.33 -7.14 8.51
C VAL A 39 0.38 -6.20 7.76
N GLU A 40 -0.14 -5.18 8.44
CA GLU A 40 -1.02 -4.18 7.84
C GLU A 40 -0.30 -3.38 6.73
N HIS A 41 0.93 -2.93 7.00
CA HIS A 41 1.74 -2.22 6.01
C HIS A 41 2.14 -3.12 4.84
N ARG A 42 2.32 -4.43 5.08
CA ARG A 42 2.57 -5.42 4.03
C ARG A 42 1.36 -5.62 3.12
N LEU A 43 0.15 -5.55 3.66
CA LEU A 43 -1.08 -5.55 2.86
C LEU A 43 -1.14 -4.32 1.96
N THR A 44 -0.91 -3.13 2.53
CA THR A 44 -0.83 -1.86 1.79
C THR A 44 0.22 -1.92 0.68
N TYR A 45 1.42 -2.44 0.99
CA TYR A 45 2.49 -2.65 0.02
C TYR A 45 2.03 -3.51 -1.16
N LYS A 46 1.36 -4.63 -0.90
CA LYS A 46 0.89 -5.56 -1.94
C LYS A 46 -0.21 -4.95 -2.80
N ILE A 47 -1.19 -4.26 -2.20
CA ILE A 47 -2.25 -3.57 -2.94
C ILE A 47 -1.64 -2.52 -3.87
N LEU A 48 -0.74 -1.70 -3.35
CA LEU A 48 -0.07 -0.64 -4.13
C LEU A 48 0.82 -1.20 -5.24
N LEU A 49 1.52 -2.32 -5.00
CA LEU A 49 2.32 -2.98 -6.03
C LEU A 49 1.45 -3.53 -7.18
N ILE A 50 0.31 -4.14 -6.86
CA ILE A 50 -0.65 -4.59 -7.88
C ILE A 50 -1.20 -3.38 -8.64
N THR A 51 -1.56 -2.32 -7.93
CA THR A 51 -2.07 -1.07 -8.51
C THR A 51 -1.05 -0.46 -9.48
N TYR A 52 0.20 -0.32 -9.05
CA TYR A 52 1.28 0.21 -9.88
C TYR A 52 1.48 -0.60 -11.16
N ARG A 53 1.47 -1.93 -11.06
CA ARG A 53 1.55 -2.82 -12.23
C ARG A 53 0.33 -2.65 -13.13
N ALA A 54 -0.88 -2.57 -12.58
CA ALA A 54 -2.11 -2.40 -13.34
C ALA A 54 -2.19 -1.05 -14.07
N LEU A 55 -1.53 -0.01 -13.57
CA LEU A 55 -1.53 1.32 -14.19
C LEU A 55 -0.43 1.53 -15.22
N LYS A 56 0.77 0.97 -14.99
CA LYS A 56 1.96 1.27 -15.83
C LYS A 56 2.45 0.12 -16.70
N PHE A 57 2.03 -1.10 -16.41
CA PHE A 57 2.53 -2.31 -17.07
C PHE A 57 1.36 -3.16 -17.56
N SER A 58 1.67 -4.22 -18.32
CA SER A 58 0.66 -5.20 -18.71
C SER A 58 0.15 -5.92 -17.46
N SER A 59 -1.15 -5.79 -17.20
CA SER A 59 -1.86 -6.47 -16.13
C SER A 59 -3.16 -7.04 -16.69
N PRO A 60 -3.71 -8.12 -16.13
CA PRO A 60 -4.96 -8.67 -16.61
C PRO A 60 -6.07 -7.62 -16.67
N GLN A 61 -6.85 -7.64 -17.75
CA GLN A 61 -7.87 -6.63 -18.05
C GLN A 61 -8.90 -6.47 -16.91
N TYR A 62 -9.20 -7.55 -16.19
CA TYR A 62 -10.13 -7.52 -15.07
C TYR A 62 -9.61 -6.71 -13.86
N ILE A 63 -8.29 -6.49 -13.74
CA ILE A 63 -7.71 -5.66 -12.66
C ILE A 63 -7.62 -4.21 -13.13
N SER A 64 -7.11 -3.99 -14.34
CA SER A 64 -6.94 -2.64 -14.90
C SER A 64 -8.28 -1.91 -15.04
N SER A 65 -9.34 -2.61 -15.46
CA SER A 65 -10.70 -2.06 -15.59
C SER A 65 -11.32 -1.59 -14.26
N LEU A 66 -10.83 -2.07 -13.12
CA LEU A 66 -11.27 -1.61 -11.79
C LEU A 66 -10.68 -0.25 -11.42
N LEU A 67 -9.64 0.21 -12.13
CA LEU A 67 -8.91 1.44 -11.83
C LEU A 67 -9.19 2.48 -12.91
N ASN A 68 -9.92 3.52 -12.54
CA ASN A 68 -10.31 4.58 -13.47
C ASN A 68 -9.71 5.91 -13.04
N PHE A 69 -8.98 6.56 -13.94
CA PHE A 69 -8.51 7.92 -13.71
C PHE A 69 -9.66 8.91 -13.80
N ARG A 70 -9.62 9.92 -12.94
CA ARG A 70 -10.56 11.04 -13.01
C ARG A 70 -10.25 11.86 -14.26
N LYS A 71 -11.19 11.90 -15.20
CA LYS A 71 -11.11 12.81 -16.36
C LYS A 71 -11.38 14.24 -15.89
N PRO A 72 -10.53 15.23 -16.22
CA PRO A 72 -10.83 16.61 -15.92
C PRO A 72 -12.03 17.07 -16.76
N GLY A 73 -13.02 17.71 -16.13
CA GLY A 73 -14.20 18.23 -16.83
C GLY A 73 -13.92 19.46 -17.70
N ARG A 74 -12.77 20.12 -17.50
CA ARG A 74 -12.25 21.25 -18.31
C ARG A 74 -10.74 21.12 -18.44
N SER A 75 -10.20 21.38 -19.64
CA SER A 75 -8.76 21.47 -19.88
C SER A 75 -8.15 22.66 -19.13
N GLY A 76 -6.91 22.52 -18.65
CA GLY A 76 -6.15 23.63 -18.03
C GLY A 76 -6.27 23.82 -16.51
N LEU A 77 -7.05 22.99 -15.81
CA LEU A 77 -7.09 23.02 -14.33
C LEU A 77 -5.85 22.36 -13.73
N ARG A 78 -5.37 22.86 -12.59
CA ARG A 78 -4.27 22.21 -11.83
C ARG A 78 -4.58 20.76 -11.46
N SER A 79 -5.87 20.41 -11.30
CA SER A 79 -6.35 19.04 -11.07
C SER A 79 -6.28 18.14 -12.31
N ALA A 80 -6.14 18.70 -13.52
CA ALA A 80 -5.95 17.93 -14.74
C ALA A 80 -4.58 17.25 -14.77
N ASN A 81 -3.57 17.84 -14.11
CA ASN A 81 -2.23 17.29 -14.00
C ASN A 81 -2.08 16.28 -12.85
N THR A 82 -3.09 16.14 -11.99
CA THR A 82 -3.06 15.16 -10.90
C THR A 82 -3.72 13.87 -11.37
N SER A 83 -2.91 12.86 -11.70
CA SER A 83 -3.33 11.49 -12.05
C SER A 83 -4.00 10.77 -10.86
N THR A 84 -5.18 11.26 -10.48
CA THR A 84 -5.98 10.79 -9.35
C THR A 84 -6.95 9.71 -9.82
N LEU A 85 -7.02 8.62 -9.06
CA LEU A 85 -7.97 7.55 -9.32
C LEU A 85 -9.33 7.89 -8.69
N ILE A 86 -10.40 7.51 -9.37
CA ILE A 86 -11.76 7.59 -8.84
C ILE A 86 -11.91 6.56 -7.73
N ILE A 87 -12.42 7.00 -6.57
CA ILE A 87 -12.79 6.11 -5.47
C ILE A 87 -14.29 5.84 -5.57
N PRO A 88 -14.72 4.60 -5.86
CA PRO A 88 -16.13 4.24 -5.90
C PRO A 88 -16.79 4.46 -4.53
N LYS A 89 -18.02 4.98 -4.52
CA LYS A 89 -18.82 5.04 -3.29
C LYS A 89 -19.30 3.63 -2.95
N THR A 90 -19.01 3.18 -1.74
CA THR A 90 -19.47 1.88 -1.25
C THR A 90 -20.55 2.09 -0.19
N ARG A 91 -21.53 1.18 -0.12
CA ARG A 91 -22.62 1.25 0.87
C ARG A 91 -22.27 0.55 2.19
N ARG A 92 -21.20 -0.26 2.20
CA ARG A 92 -20.86 -1.19 3.29
C ARG A 92 -19.35 -1.20 3.50
N SER A 93 -18.92 -1.34 4.75
CA SER A 93 -17.50 -1.36 5.15
C SER A 93 -16.66 -2.51 4.55
N TRP A 94 -17.30 -3.58 4.08
CA TRP A 94 -16.64 -4.65 3.33
C TRP A 94 -16.39 -4.26 1.88
N GLY A 95 -17.26 -3.44 1.28
CA GLY A 95 -17.02 -2.83 -0.02
C GLY A 95 -15.80 -1.91 0.01
N ASP A 96 -15.59 -1.17 1.10
CA ASP A 96 -14.41 -0.31 1.26
C ASP A 96 -13.09 -1.07 1.18
N ARG A 97 -13.11 -2.36 1.57
CA ARG A 97 -11.96 -3.28 1.55
C ARG A 97 -11.75 -3.96 0.19
N ALA A 98 -12.69 -3.85 -0.75
CA ALA A 98 -12.52 -4.38 -2.09
C ALA A 98 -11.40 -3.64 -2.82
N PHE A 99 -10.68 -4.33 -3.71
CA PHE A 99 -9.57 -3.74 -4.46
C PHE A 99 -9.98 -2.46 -5.18
N ALA A 100 -11.15 -2.46 -5.84
CA ALA A 100 -11.68 -1.31 -6.57
C ALA A 100 -11.89 -0.04 -5.70
N SER A 101 -12.02 -0.17 -4.38
CA SER A 101 -12.11 0.97 -3.45
C SER A 101 -10.78 1.23 -2.75
N ALA A 102 -10.15 0.19 -2.22
CA ALA A 102 -8.93 0.29 -1.42
C ALA A 102 -7.73 0.76 -2.25
N ALA A 103 -7.56 0.25 -3.47
CA ALA A 103 -6.42 0.60 -4.33
C ALA A 103 -6.42 2.08 -4.73
N PRO A 104 -7.51 2.67 -5.28
CA PRO A 104 -7.58 4.10 -5.54
C PRO A 104 -7.30 4.97 -4.31
N ARG A 105 -7.85 4.58 -3.15
CA ARG A 105 -7.65 5.31 -1.89
C ARG A 105 -6.19 5.35 -1.48
N LEU A 106 -5.54 4.20 -1.43
CA LEU A 106 -4.12 4.08 -1.06
C LEU A 106 -3.21 4.72 -2.09
N TRP A 107 -3.50 4.56 -3.38
CA TRP A 107 -2.73 5.17 -4.46
C TRP A 107 -2.78 6.69 -4.39
N ASN A 108 -3.98 7.26 -4.18
CA ASN A 108 -4.13 8.71 -4.10
C ASN A 108 -3.37 9.32 -2.93
N SER A 109 -3.23 8.62 -1.79
CA SER A 109 -2.43 9.09 -0.64
C SER A 109 -0.92 9.02 -0.84
N LEU A 110 -0.42 8.35 -1.90
CA LEU A 110 1.02 8.29 -2.16
C LEU A 110 1.57 9.63 -2.68
N PRO A 111 2.81 10.01 -2.30
CA PRO A 111 3.52 11.12 -2.90
C PRO A 111 3.82 10.86 -4.38
N ASN A 112 3.84 11.93 -5.19
CA ASN A 112 4.09 11.84 -6.63
C ASN A 112 5.46 11.23 -6.95
N THR A 113 6.48 11.46 -6.12
CA THR A 113 7.82 10.86 -6.26
C THR A 113 7.78 9.34 -6.35
N LEU A 114 6.88 8.68 -5.60
CA LEU A 114 6.68 7.23 -5.69
C LEU A 114 5.88 6.85 -6.94
N LYS A 115 4.85 7.63 -7.27
CA LYS A 115 4.02 7.38 -8.46
C LYS A 115 4.82 7.49 -9.74
N ASP A 116 5.83 8.35 -9.80
CA ASP A 116 6.63 8.66 -10.99
C ASP A 116 7.81 7.70 -11.21
N CYS A 117 8.00 6.71 -10.34
CA CYS A 117 9.00 5.65 -10.55
C CYS A 117 8.87 5.01 -11.95
N LYS A 118 10.00 4.72 -12.61
CA LYS A 118 10.01 4.22 -14.00
C LYS A 118 10.01 2.69 -14.10
N SER A 119 10.44 2.00 -13.05
CA SER A 119 10.53 0.54 -13.02
C SER A 119 9.75 -0.05 -11.86
N VAL A 120 9.39 -1.33 -11.96
CA VAL A 120 8.74 -2.04 -10.84
C VAL A 120 9.68 -2.16 -9.66
N ASP A 121 10.98 -2.36 -9.88
CA ASP A 121 11.92 -2.58 -8.79
C ASP A 121 12.27 -1.29 -8.05
N SER A 122 12.38 -0.15 -8.75
CA SER A 122 12.51 1.16 -8.10
C SER A 122 11.27 1.46 -7.24
N PHE A 123 10.07 1.21 -7.78
CA PHE A 123 8.84 1.37 -7.02
C PHE A 123 8.79 0.47 -5.77
N LYS A 124 9.14 -0.82 -5.90
CA LYS A 124 9.19 -1.78 -4.78
C LYS A 124 10.11 -1.30 -3.65
N ALA A 125 11.30 -0.82 -4.01
CA ALA A 125 12.29 -0.37 -3.03
C ALA A 125 11.81 0.91 -2.33
N SER A 126 11.47 1.94 -3.12
CA SER A 126 11.03 3.23 -2.58
C SER A 126 9.74 3.14 -1.77
N LEU A 127 8.79 2.29 -2.20
CA LEU A 127 7.56 2.04 -1.44
C LEU A 127 7.85 1.35 -0.11
N LYS A 128 8.76 0.36 -0.09
CA LYS A 128 9.14 -0.31 1.17
C LYS A 128 9.75 0.71 2.13
N THR A 129 10.67 1.57 1.65
CA THR A 129 11.29 2.63 2.44
C THR A 129 10.25 3.62 2.99
N TYR A 130 9.33 4.09 2.15
CA TYR A 130 8.26 4.98 2.56
C TYR A 130 7.37 4.38 3.65
N LEU A 131 6.95 3.12 3.48
CA LEU A 131 6.14 2.44 4.48
C LEU A 131 6.93 2.17 5.77
N MET A 132 8.24 1.91 5.68
CA MET A 132 9.12 1.73 6.86
C MET A 132 9.23 2.99 7.71
N ALA A 133 9.30 4.16 7.07
CA ALA A 133 9.39 5.43 7.75
C ALA A 133 8.09 5.78 8.50
N ASN A 134 6.95 5.34 7.98
CA ASN A 134 5.63 5.81 8.41
C ASN A 134 4.90 4.89 9.39
N PHE A 135 5.49 3.78 9.84
CA PHE A 135 4.89 2.94 10.88
C PHE A 135 5.55 3.17 12.24
N ASN A 136 4.70 3.36 13.25
CA ASN A 136 5.05 3.57 14.66
C ASN A 136 4.72 2.33 15.49
#